data_AF-A0A1Y3QEN2-F1
#
_entry.id   AF-A0A1Y3QEN2-F1
#
_cell.length_a   1.000
_cell.length_b   1.000
_cell.length_c   1.000
_cell.angle_alpha   90.00
_cell.angle_beta   90.00
_cell.angle_gamma   90.00
#
_symmetry.space_group_name_H-M   'P 1'
#
loop_
_entity.id
_entity.type
_entity.pdbx_description
1 polymer ?
#
loop_
_entity_poly.entity_id
_entity_poly.type
_entity_poly.pdbx_seq_one_letter_code
_entity_poly.pdbx_strand_id
1 'polypeptide(L)'
;MLRSLLGVGKNESRADPFAADTVRTLETLDRFIAMAWKHAGRSASPGVRKASFRKYALWAQGLRRSYVELEESRFAAEYFASRLAAGKHVHELSPKERLDYDRYIYFDKNAYIRIFAILDKLGSLMNEMLRLRTERVKSRFSYFTVLRNMRYNRLHPELAWRLGEVKDRHRDAMDRLRTRRNMEIHYMNAEFYDDVRYLTLWEKEPLEDLEANIADLDEGYAMVSHSLRHSLSYLMKRMEETRAGKEPGA
;
A
#
# COMPACT_ATOMS: atom_id res chain seq x y z
N MET A 1 -10.67 14.20 0.80
CA MET A 1 -11.47 14.89 1.85
C MET A 1 -10.54 15.56 2.86
N LEU A 2 -9.38 14.96 3.16
CA LEU A 2 -8.41 15.51 4.10
C LEU A 2 -7.71 16.80 3.63
N ARG A 3 -7.34 16.90 2.35
CA ARG A 3 -6.71 18.09 1.76
C ARG A 3 -7.54 19.37 1.95
N SER A 4 -8.85 19.30 1.70
CA SER A 4 -9.77 20.42 1.93
C SER A 4 -9.94 20.76 3.41
N LEU A 5 -9.93 19.76 4.30
CA LEU A 5 -10.01 19.96 5.75
C LEU A 5 -8.76 20.62 6.32
N LEU A 6 -7.60 20.36 5.73
CA LEU A 6 -6.32 20.97 6.09
C LEU A 6 -6.10 22.34 5.43
N GLY A 7 -7.10 22.89 4.72
CA GLY A 7 -7.00 24.18 4.04
C GLY A 7 -6.12 24.18 2.80
N VAL A 8 -5.64 23.00 2.37
CA VAL A 8 -4.80 22.83 1.19
C VAL A 8 -5.70 22.72 -0.03
N GLY A 9 -6.18 23.88 -0.48
CA GLY A 9 -7.12 23.96 -1.60
C GLY A 9 -7.34 25.38 -2.09
N LYS A 10 -6.45 25.83 -3.00
CA LYS A 10 -6.60 26.87 -4.05
C LYS A 10 -5.38 27.81 -4.19
N ASN A 11 -4.55 27.99 -3.16
CA ASN A 11 -3.48 29.01 -3.17
C ASN A 11 -2.10 28.55 -2.67
N GLU A 12 -1.85 27.25 -2.47
CA GLU A 12 -0.53 26.75 -2.06
C GLU A 12 0.18 26.03 -3.21
N SER A 13 1.44 26.43 -3.44
CA SER A 13 2.34 26.05 -4.52
C SER A 13 2.90 24.62 -4.43
N ARG A 14 2.39 23.77 -3.54
CA ARG A 14 2.94 22.43 -3.33
C ARG A 14 2.29 21.46 -4.32
N ALA A 15 2.88 21.37 -5.51
CA ALA A 15 2.53 20.35 -6.49
C ALA A 15 2.76 18.97 -5.86
N ASP A 16 1.70 18.19 -5.72
CA ASP A 16 1.82 16.80 -5.26
C ASP A 16 2.53 15.98 -6.35
N PRO A 17 3.75 15.47 -6.09
CA PRO A 17 4.52 14.75 -7.10
C PRO A 17 3.84 13.46 -7.55
N PHE A 18 2.90 12.93 -6.75
CA PHE A 18 2.17 11.72 -7.07
C PHE A 18 0.79 11.95 -7.67
N ALA A 19 0.32 13.19 -7.83
CA ALA A 19 -1.05 13.47 -8.27
C ALA A 19 -1.44 12.70 -9.55
N ALA A 20 -0.57 12.72 -10.57
CA ALA A 20 -0.80 11.99 -11.81
C ALA A 20 -0.76 10.47 -11.61
N ASP A 21 0.11 9.99 -10.73
CA ASP A 21 0.27 8.58 -10.40
C ASP A 21 -0.93 8.03 -9.62
N THR A 22 -1.46 8.83 -8.68
CA THR A 22 -2.69 8.58 -7.93
C THR A 22 -3.87 8.39 -8.86
N VAL A 23 -4.08 9.35 -9.77
CA VAL A 23 -5.18 9.33 -10.74
C VAL A 23 -5.08 8.08 -11.61
N ARG A 24 -3.90 7.81 -12.20
CA ARG A 24 -3.70 6.62 -13.04
C ARG A 24 -3.97 5.31 -12.31
N THR A 25 -3.56 5.21 -11.06
CA THR A 25 -3.78 3.99 -10.25
C THR A 25 -5.26 3.81 -9.92
N LEU A 26 -5.96 4.88 -9.55
CA LEU A 26 -7.40 4.86 -9.27
C LEU A 26 -8.21 4.52 -10.53
N GLU A 27 -7.87 5.07 -11.68
CA GLU A 27 -8.49 4.72 -12.96
C GLU A 27 -8.28 3.24 -13.31
N THR A 28 -7.08 2.70 -13.06
CA THR A 28 -6.79 1.28 -13.28
C THR A 28 -7.64 0.39 -12.36
N LEU A 29 -7.77 0.76 -11.09
CA LEU A 29 -8.64 0.09 -10.12
C LEU A 29 -10.10 0.14 -10.57
N ASP A 30 -10.60 1.31 -10.96
CA ASP A 30 -11.99 1.51 -11.37
C ASP A 30 -12.32 0.72 -12.65
N ARG A 31 -11.40 0.70 -13.62
CA ARG A 31 -11.51 -0.15 -14.81
C ARG A 31 -11.56 -1.65 -14.47
N PHE A 32 -10.68 -2.11 -13.59
CA PHE A 32 -10.69 -3.51 -13.16
C PHE A 32 -11.99 -3.87 -12.43
N ILE A 33 -12.46 -3.02 -11.51
CA ILE A 33 -13.72 -3.21 -10.77
C ILE A 33 -14.89 -3.30 -11.75
N ALA A 34 -15.01 -2.37 -12.69
CA ALA A 34 -16.06 -2.37 -13.70
C ALA A 34 -16.01 -3.64 -14.57
N MET A 35 -14.82 -4.06 -14.99
CA MET A 35 -14.63 -5.27 -15.78
C MET A 35 -15.01 -6.53 -14.99
N ALA A 36 -14.64 -6.63 -13.72
CA ALA A 36 -14.99 -7.75 -12.85
C ALA A 36 -16.51 -7.83 -12.62
N TRP A 37 -17.18 -6.71 -12.37
CA TRP A 37 -18.65 -6.66 -12.27
C TRP A 37 -19.34 -7.09 -13.56
N LYS A 38 -18.83 -6.65 -14.71
CA LYS A 38 -19.34 -7.05 -16.03
C LYS A 38 -19.22 -8.57 -16.24
N HIS A 39 -18.13 -9.20 -15.82
CA HIS A 39 -17.98 -10.65 -15.88
C HIS A 39 -18.89 -11.39 -14.88
N ALA A 40 -19.13 -10.80 -13.70
CA ALA A 40 -20.09 -11.35 -12.75
C ALA A 40 -21.54 -11.28 -13.27
N GLY A 41 -21.92 -10.21 -14.00
CA GLY A 41 -23.29 -10.06 -14.52
C GLY A 41 -23.63 -10.94 -15.73
N ARG A 42 -22.63 -11.31 -16.56
CA ARG A 42 -22.84 -11.86 -17.91
C ARG A 42 -22.84 -13.39 -18.05
N SER A 43 -22.56 -14.16 -17.00
CA SER A 43 -22.69 -15.63 -17.09
C SER A 43 -24.17 -16.03 -17.11
N ALA A 44 -24.63 -16.58 -18.24
CA ALA A 44 -25.99 -17.07 -18.48
C ALA A 44 -26.40 -18.27 -17.60
N SER A 45 -25.46 -18.87 -16.87
CA SER A 45 -25.71 -19.92 -15.90
C SER A 45 -25.19 -19.50 -14.52
N PRO A 46 -25.96 -19.66 -13.42
CA PRO A 46 -25.42 -19.57 -12.07
C PRO A 46 -24.32 -20.62 -11.92
N GLY A 47 -23.09 -20.18 -11.65
CA GLY A 47 -21.94 -21.09 -11.54
C GLY A 47 -20.77 -20.48 -10.78
N VAL A 48 -19.84 -21.31 -10.34
CA VAL A 48 -18.66 -20.95 -9.52
C VAL A 48 -17.89 -19.75 -10.08
N ARG A 49 -17.76 -19.63 -11.42
CA ARG A 49 -17.09 -18.49 -12.08
C ARG A 49 -17.74 -17.13 -11.79
N LYS A 50 -19.08 -17.05 -11.72
CA LYS A 50 -19.81 -15.81 -11.44
C LYS A 50 -19.56 -15.33 -10.00
N ALA A 51 -19.55 -16.26 -9.04
CA ALA A 51 -19.23 -15.97 -7.65
C ALA A 51 -17.78 -15.47 -7.48
N SER A 52 -16.83 -16.05 -8.23
CA SER A 52 -15.43 -15.61 -8.21
C SER A 52 -15.25 -14.17 -8.70
N PHE A 53 -15.87 -13.78 -9.82
CA PHE A 53 -15.72 -12.40 -10.32
C PHE A 53 -16.37 -11.34 -9.41
N ARG A 54 -17.49 -11.66 -8.76
CA ARG A 54 -18.08 -10.79 -7.72
C ARG A 54 -17.13 -10.61 -6.54
N LYS A 55 -16.51 -11.70 -6.07
CA LYS A 55 -15.48 -11.67 -5.02
C LYS A 55 -14.30 -10.78 -5.42
N TYR A 56 -13.81 -10.89 -6.66
CA TYR A 56 -12.70 -10.07 -7.15
C TYR A 56 -13.06 -8.58 -7.21
N ALA A 57 -14.27 -8.24 -7.66
CA ALA A 57 -14.74 -6.85 -7.68
C ALA A 57 -14.81 -6.25 -6.28
N LEU A 58 -15.32 -7.00 -5.30
CA LEU A 58 -15.39 -6.57 -3.90
C LEU A 58 -13.99 -6.38 -3.28
N TRP A 59 -13.06 -7.31 -3.56
CA TRP A 59 -11.68 -7.18 -3.12
C TRP A 59 -10.99 -5.94 -3.72
N ALA A 60 -11.19 -5.68 -5.02
CA ALA A 60 -10.64 -4.50 -5.67
C ALA A 60 -11.26 -3.18 -5.18
N GLN A 61 -12.55 -3.15 -4.84
CA GLN A 61 -13.16 -2.00 -4.16
C GLN A 61 -12.50 -1.74 -2.79
N GLY A 62 -12.18 -2.80 -2.06
CA GLY A 62 -11.40 -2.71 -0.82
C GLY A 62 -10.00 -2.15 -1.04
N LEU A 63 -9.30 -2.61 -2.08
CA LEU A 63 -7.99 -2.08 -2.48
C LEU A 63 -8.08 -0.59 -2.84
N ARG A 64 -9.11 -0.17 -3.58
CA ARG A 64 -9.33 1.22 -3.96
C ARG A 64 -9.50 2.13 -2.74
N ARG A 65 -10.34 1.73 -1.78
CA ARG A 65 -10.51 2.50 -0.53
C ARG A 65 -9.20 2.59 0.25
N SER A 66 -8.51 1.46 0.41
CA SER A 66 -7.22 1.46 1.11
C SER A 66 -6.15 2.30 0.41
N TYR A 67 -6.16 2.38 -0.93
CA TYR A 67 -5.23 3.23 -1.67
C TYR A 67 -5.50 4.72 -1.47
N VAL A 68 -6.78 5.13 -1.40
CA VAL A 68 -7.15 6.51 -1.02
C VAL A 68 -6.71 6.82 0.41
N GLU A 69 -6.94 5.89 1.35
CA GLU A 69 -6.48 6.05 2.74
C GLU A 69 -4.95 6.20 2.82
N LEU A 70 -4.20 5.45 1.99
CA LEU A 70 -2.74 5.58 1.90
C LEU A 70 -2.33 6.96 1.38
N GLU A 71 -2.96 7.46 0.31
CA GLU A 71 -2.67 8.79 -0.22
C GLU A 71 -2.95 9.88 0.81
N GLU A 72 -4.11 9.84 1.46
CA GLU A 72 -4.45 10.82 2.49
C GLU A 72 -3.50 10.74 3.70
N SER A 73 -3.10 9.53 4.12
CA SER A 73 -2.15 9.35 5.23
C SER A 73 -0.76 9.89 4.89
N ARG A 74 -0.24 9.57 3.69
CA ARG A 74 1.05 10.09 3.20
C ARG A 74 1.01 11.62 3.16
N PHE A 75 -0.03 12.18 2.55
CA PHE A 75 -0.19 13.62 2.42
C PHE A 75 -0.20 14.32 3.78
N ALA A 76 -0.95 13.79 4.74
CA ALA A 76 -1.03 14.38 6.07
C ALA A 76 0.29 14.24 6.85
N ALA A 77 0.98 13.11 6.74
CA ALA A 77 2.32 12.96 7.32
C ALA A 77 3.27 14.04 6.77
N GLU A 78 3.35 14.18 5.45
CA GLU A 78 4.18 15.21 4.81
C GLU A 78 3.78 16.64 5.24
N TYR A 79 2.48 16.91 5.31
CA TYR A 79 1.95 18.21 5.74
C TYR A 79 2.39 18.55 7.17
N PHE A 80 2.18 17.65 8.13
CA PHE A 80 2.54 17.91 9.52
C PHE A 80 4.05 17.91 9.74
N ALA A 81 4.81 17.05 9.06
CA ALA A 81 6.28 17.05 9.11
C ALA A 81 6.86 18.41 8.68
N SER A 82 6.32 19.00 7.59
CA SER A 82 6.80 20.30 7.08
C SER A 82 6.54 21.49 7.99
N ARG A 83 5.77 21.31 9.07
CA ARG A 83 5.46 22.34 10.06
C ARG A 83 6.37 22.26 11.29
N LEU A 84 7.29 21.29 11.32
CA LEU A 84 8.27 21.09 12.37
C LEU A 84 9.60 21.69 11.95
N ALA A 85 10.29 22.37 12.88
CA ALA A 85 11.64 22.86 12.65
C ALA A 85 12.64 21.70 12.71
N ALA A 86 13.58 21.65 11.75
CA ALA A 86 14.63 20.65 11.72
C ALA A 86 15.58 20.76 12.93
N GLY A 87 16.16 19.64 13.35
CA GLY A 87 17.25 19.59 14.33
C GLY A 87 16.86 19.78 15.80
N LYS A 88 15.57 19.77 16.13
CA LYS A 88 15.07 19.86 17.52
C LYS A 88 14.99 18.48 18.21
N HIS A 89 15.03 18.49 19.53
CA HIS A 89 14.59 17.39 20.38
C HIS A 89 13.09 17.52 20.70
N VAL A 90 12.44 16.42 21.08
CA VAL A 90 11.00 16.40 21.39
C VAL A 90 10.61 17.36 22.55
N HIS A 91 11.52 17.58 23.50
CA HIS A 91 11.30 18.53 24.60
C HIS A 91 11.42 20.01 24.19
N GLU A 92 12.03 20.30 23.04
CA GLU A 92 12.21 21.66 22.49
C GLU A 92 11.03 22.10 21.61
N LEU A 93 10.06 21.21 21.41
CA LEU A 93 8.83 21.50 20.66
C LEU A 93 7.90 22.38 21.49
N SER A 94 7.45 23.49 20.91
CA SER A 94 6.34 24.25 21.45
C SER A 94 5.06 23.39 21.52
N PRO A 95 4.05 23.73 22.34
CA PRO A 95 2.81 22.96 22.42
C PRO A 95 2.13 22.72 21.06
N LYS A 96 2.25 23.69 20.14
CA LYS A 96 1.73 23.59 18.78
C LYS A 96 2.55 22.62 17.91
N GLU A 97 3.87 22.73 17.96
CA GLU A 97 4.76 21.80 17.24
C GLU A 97 4.63 20.37 17.77
N ARG A 98 4.44 20.19 19.08
CA ARG A 98 4.19 18.87 19.67
C ARG A 98 2.92 18.23 19.10
N LEU A 99 1.84 19.00 18.97
CA LEU A 99 0.61 18.52 18.36
C LEU A 99 0.79 18.18 16.86
N ASP A 100 1.56 18.98 16.13
CA ASP A 100 1.89 18.68 14.74
C ASP A 100 2.77 17.41 14.64
N TYR A 101 3.71 17.20 15.56
CA TYR A 101 4.53 16.00 15.65
C TYR A 101 3.70 14.74 15.95
N ASP A 102 2.81 14.79 16.96
CA ASP A 102 1.94 13.67 17.30
C ASP A 102 1.05 13.25 16.11
N ARG A 103 0.57 14.24 15.34
CA ARG A 103 -0.22 14.00 14.12
C ARG A 103 0.63 13.42 13.00
N TYR A 104 1.83 13.94 12.79
CA TYR A 104 2.77 13.38 11.83
C TYR A 104 3.01 11.89 12.15
N ILE A 105 3.37 11.56 13.40
CA ILE A 105 3.59 10.17 13.83
C ILE A 105 2.34 9.32 13.58
N TYR A 106 1.16 9.80 13.92
CA TYR A 106 -0.10 9.08 13.66
C TYR A 106 -0.28 8.75 12.18
N PHE A 107 -0.09 9.72 11.28
CA PHE A 107 -0.32 9.54 9.85
C PHE A 107 0.78 8.72 9.18
N ASP A 108 2.03 8.90 9.57
CA ASP A 108 3.17 8.12 9.09
C ASP A 108 3.00 6.63 9.45
N LYS A 109 2.67 6.34 10.72
CA LYS A 109 2.35 4.98 11.19
C LYS A 109 1.24 4.33 10.38
N ASN A 110 0.15 5.07 10.17
CA ASN A 110 -0.97 4.59 9.37
C ASN A 110 -0.57 4.35 7.90
N ALA A 111 0.26 5.21 7.31
CA ALA A 111 0.72 5.09 5.94
C ALA A 111 1.54 3.81 5.73
N TYR A 112 2.60 3.57 6.52
CA TYR A 112 3.43 2.40 6.29
C TYR A 112 2.71 1.07 6.61
N ILE A 113 1.79 1.05 7.59
CA ILE A 113 0.94 -0.14 7.83
C ILE A 113 0.05 -0.39 6.60
N ARG A 114 -0.53 0.67 6.03
CA ARG A 114 -1.41 0.58 4.85
C ARG A 114 -0.67 0.07 3.62
N ILE A 115 0.59 0.47 3.41
CA ILE A 115 1.44 0.00 2.31
C ILE A 115 1.47 -1.54 2.28
N PHE A 116 1.86 -2.17 3.40
CA PHE A 116 1.93 -3.62 3.48
C PHE A 116 0.55 -4.29 3.39
N ALA A 117 -0.48 -3.71 4.01
CA ALA A 117 -1.83 -4.24 3.95
C ALA A 117 -2.40 -4.23 2.52
N ILE A 118 -2.14 -3.18 1.72
CA ILE A 118 -2.53 -3.12 0.31
C ILE A 118 -1.79 -4.18 -0.50
N LEU A 119 -0.46 -4.28 -0.33
CA LEU A 119 0.34 -5.27 -1.04
C LEU A 119 -0.17 -6.69 -0.74
N ASP A 120 -0.44 -7.03 0.52
CA ASP A 120 -0.90 -8.37 0.90
C ASP A 120 -2.32 -8.67 0.37
N LYS A 121 -3.22 -7.68 0.34
CA LYS A 121 -4.53 -7.80 -0.32
C LYS A 121 -4.37 -8.02 -1.83
N LEU A 122 -3.45 -7.31 -2.48
CA LEU A 122 -3.14 -7.49 -3.90
C LEU A 122 -2.55 -8.89 -4.15
N GLY A 123 -1.63 -9.34 -3.30
CA GLY A 123 -1.08 -10.70 -3.31
C GLY A 123 -2.17 -11.76 -3.23
N SER A 124 -3.15 -11.56 -2.36
CA SER A 124 -4.30 -12.47 -2.20
C SER A 124 -5.19 -12.49 -3.45
N LEU A 125 -5.48 -11.33 -4.05
CA LEU A 125 -6.21 -11.22 -5.31
C LEU A 125 -5.48 -11.94 -6.45
N MET A 126 -4.16 -11.71 -6.60
CA MET A 126 -3.35 -12.38 -7.62
C MET A 126 -3.30 -13.89 -7.39
N ASN A 127 -3.06 -14.33 -6.15
CA ASN A 127 -2.98 -15.75 -5.81
C ASN A 127 -4.24 -16.51 -6.23
N GLU A 128 -5.40 -15.92 -5.95
CA GLU A 128 -6.70 -16.49 -6.26
C GLU A 128 -6.99 -16.45 -7.77
N MET A 129 -6.84 -15.29 -8.41
CA MET A 129 -7.25 -15.10 -9.81
C MET A 129 -6.31 -15.79 -10.81
N LEU A 130 -5.02 -15.89 -10.47
CA LEU A 130 -4.01 -16.58 -11.26
C LEU A 130 -3.78 -18.04 -10.79
N ARG A 131 -4.52 -18.51 -9.78
CA ARG A 131 -4.41 -19.87 -9.22
C ARG A 131 -2.97 -20.24 -8.84
N LEU A 132 -2.23 -19.31 -8.22
CA LEU A 132 -0.81 -19.48 -7.90
C LEU A 132 -0.57 -20.49 -6.77
N ARG A 133 -1.61 -20.79 -5.97
CA ARG A 133 -1.59 -21.79 -4.88
C ARG A 133 -0.47 -21.56 -3.85
N THR A 134 -0.17 -20.30 -3.55
CA THR A 134 0.91 -19.88 -2.64
C THR A 134 0.70 -20.44 -1.22
N GLU A 135 -0.56 -20.70 -0.83
CA GLU A 135 -0.93 -21.32 0.44
C GLU A 135 -0.33 -22.73 0.62
N ARG A 136 0.01 -23.44 -0.46
CA ARG A 136 0.69 -24.74 -0.40
C ARG A 136 2.14 -24.61 0.07
N VAL A 137 2.75 -23.45 -0.14
CA VAL A 137 4.11 -23.15 0.33
C VAL A 137 4.05 -22.59 1.74
N LYS A 138 3.09 -21.70 2.02
CA LYS A 138 2.89 -21.09 3.34
C LYS A 138 1.43 -20.69 3.54
N SER A 139 0.76 -21.25 4.55
CA SER A 139 -0.66 -21.00 4.83
C SER A 139 -1.01 -19.51 5.01
N ARG A 140 -0.13 -18.75 5.68
CA ARG A 140 -0.18 -17.28 5.78
C ARG A 140 0.98 -16.67 4.99
N PHE A 141 0.68 -16.11 3.82
CA PHE A 141 1.67 -15.56 2.91
C PHE A 141 1.51 -14.04 2.73
N SER A 142 2.61 -13.35 2.44
CA SER A 142 2.59 -11.95 2.05
C SER A 142 2.66 -11.80 0.52
N TYR A 143 2.46 -10.59 0.03
CA TYR A 143 2.74 -10.20 -1.35
C TYR A 143 4.11 -10.69 -1.84
N PHE A 144 5.14 -10.50 -1.02
CA PHE A 144 6.51 -10.89 -1.35
C PHE A 144 6.67 -12.41 -1.47
N THR A 145 5.90 -13.20 -0.70
CA THR A 145 5.84 -14.66 -0.87
C THR A 145 5.16 -15.03 -2.18
N VAL A 146 4.13 -14.30 -2.61
CA VAL A 146 3.49 -14.51 -3.93
C VAL A 146 4.47 -14.23 -5.06
N LEU A 147 5.19 -13.10 -5.05
CA LEU A 147 6.21 -12.79 -6.06
C LEU A 147 7.31 -13.86 -6.09
N ARG A 148 7.73 -14.32 -4.92
CA ARG A 148 8.72 -15.39 -4.78
C ARG A 148 8.21 -16.68 -5.44
N ASN A 149 6.98 -17.09 -5.15
CA ASN A 149 6.34 -18.27 -5.73
C ASN A 149 6.27 -18.17 -7.27
N MET A 150 5.84 -17.02 -7.81
CA MET A 150 5.78 -16.79 -9.25
C MET A 150 7.14 -16.96 -9.92
N ARG A 151 8.21 -16.41 -9.34
CA ARG A 151 9.57 -16.51 -9.91
C ARG A 151 10.13 -17.93 -9.83
N TYR A 152 10.05 -18.59 -8.67
CA TYR A 152 10.61 -19.94 -8.52
C TYR A 152 9.90 -20.97 -9.40
N ASN A 153 8.58 -20.89 -9.51
CA ASN A 153 7.78 -21.82 -10.29
C ASN A 153 7.53 -21.35 -11.74
N ARG A 154 8.19 -20.26 -12.16
CA ARG A 154 8.06 -19.66 -13.50
C ARG A 154 6.60 -19.36 -13.92
N LEU A 155 5.75 -19.03 -12.94
CA LEU A 155 4.34 -18.75 -13.18
C LEU A 155 4.17 -17.31 -13.65
N HIS A 156 3.48 -17.11 -14.77
CA HIS A 156 3.23 -15.79 -15.34
C HIS A 156 4.52 -14.94 -15.48
N PRO A 157 5.52 -15.41 -16.26
CA PRO A 157 6.86 -14.81 -16.29
C PRO A 157 6.87 -13.33 -16.67
N GLU A 158 5.98 -12.89 -17.57
CA GLU A 158 5.81 -11.46 -17.93
C GLU A 158 5.49 -10.60 -16.69
N LEU A 159 4.51 -11.03 -15.89
CA LEU A 159 4.10 -10.29 -14.69
C LEU A 159 5.15 -10.43 -13.57
N ALA A 160 5.68 -11.64 -13.38
CA ALA A 160 6.69 -11.92 -12.35
C ALA A 160 7.95 -11.06 -12.53
N TRP A 161 8.38 -10.86 -13.78
CA TRP A 161 9.52 -10.02 -14.11
C TRP A 161 9.23 -8.54 -13.81
N ARG A 162 8.13 -7.98 -14.34
CA ARG A 162 7.75 -6.57 -14.08
C ARG A 162 7.60 -6.25 -12.60
N LEU A 163 6.92 -7.11 -11.83
CA LEU A 163 6.76 -6.92 -10.39
C LEU A 163 8.09 -7.14 -9.64
N GLY A 164 8.98 -7.98 -10.17
CA GLY A 164 10.34 -8.14 -9.69
C GLY A 164 11.15 -6.84 -9.78
N GLU A 165 11.12 -6.17 -10.93
CA GLU A 165 11.80 -4.89 -11.13
C GLU A 165 11.27 -3.80 -10.20
N VAL A 166 9.94 -3.71 -10.06
CA VAL A 166 9.31 -2.77 -9.10
C VAL A 166 9.79 -3.07 -7.67
N LYS A 167 9.76 -4.34 -7.26
CA LYS A 167 10.21 -4.75 -5.92
C LYS A 167 11.69 -4.44 -5.68
N ASP A 168 12.53 -4.60 -6.69
CA ASP A 168 13.97 -4.41 -6.56
C ASP A 168 14.35 -2.93 -6.56
N ARG A 169 13.62 -2.07 -7.29
CA ARG A 169 13.80 -0.60 -7.25
C ARG A 169 13.56 -0.01 -5.86
N HIS A 170 12.55 -0.51 -5.15
CA HIS A 170 12.11 0.06 -3.86
C HIS A 170 12.62 -0.73 -2.64
N ARG A 171 13.58 -1.64 -2.83
CA ARG A 171 13.96 -2.64 -1.82
C ARG A 171 14.36 -2.02 -0.48
N ASP A 172 15.30 -1.09 -0.50
CA ASP A 172 15.94 -0.58 0.70
C ASP A 172 14.95 0.21 1.57
N ALA A 173 14.15 1.07 0.95
CA ALA A 173 13.07 1.79 1.63
C ALA A 173 12.03 0.82 2.22
N MET A 174 11.63 -0.20 1.46
CA MET A 174 10.65 -1.19 1.94
C MET A 174 11.18 -2.04 3.10
N ASP A 175 12.48 -2.33 3.15
CA ASP A 175 13.09 -3.04 4.27
C ASP A 175 13.14 -2.17 5.54
N ARG A 176 13.38 -0.86 5.41
CA ARG A 176 13.27 0.10 6.52
C ARG A 176 11.84 0.25 7.01
N LEU A 177 10.87 0.46 6.11
CA LEU A 177 9.45 0.53 6.45
C LEU A 177 8.95 -0.76 7.13
N ARG A 178 9.42 -1.92 6.67
CA ARG A 178 9.08 -3.22 7.28
C ARG A 178 9.62 -3.31 8.69
N THR A 179 10.84 -2.84 8.92
CA THR A 179 11.47 -2.79 10.25
C THR A 179 10.69 -1.87 11.18
N ARG A 180 10.37 -0.64 10.74
CA ARG A 180 9.53 0.32 11.47
C ARG A 180 8.17 -0.27 11.83
N ARG A 181 7.49 -0.90 10.89
CA ARG A 181 6.21 -1.59 11.14
C ARG A 181 6.35 -2.73 12.16
N ASN A 182 7.38 -3.55 12.07
CA ASN A 182 7.56 -4.63 13.02
C ASN A 182 7.82 -4.09 14.43
N MET A 183 8.67 -3.08 14.56
CA MET A 183 8.91 -2.41 15.85
C MET A 183 7.62 -1.85 16.43
N GLU A 184 6.80 -1.15 15.64
CA GLU A 184 5.51 -0.65 16.10
C GLU A 184 4.58 -1.76 16.60
N ILE A 185 4.47 -2.86 15.84
CA ILE A 185 3.68 -4.02 16.27
C ILE A 185 4.25 -4.61 17.57
N HIS A 186 5.57 -4.65 17.72
CA HIS A 186 6.20 -5.11 18.95
C HIS A 186 5.94 -4.16 20.12
N TYR A 187 6.02 -2.84 19.92
CA TYR A 187 5.72 -1.84 20.95
C TYR A 187 4.25 -1.91 21.38
N MET A 188 3.29 -1.92 20.45
CA MET A 188 1.87 -2.10 20.78
C MET A 188 1.60 -3.42 21.55
N ASN A 189 2.40 -4.46 21.33
CA ASN A 189 2.27 -5.72 22.06
C ASN A 189 3.02 -5.73 23.41
N ALA A 190 4.01 -4.84 23.59
CA ALA A 190 4.84 -4.73 24.78
C ALA A 190 4.40 -3.60 25.74
N GLU A 191 3.54 -2.68 25.28
CA GLU A 191 2.92 -1.58 26.06
C GLU A 191 2.20 -2.04 27.33
N PHE A 192 1.99 -3.34 27.56
CA PHE A 192 1.48 -3.81 28.86
C PHE A 192 2.55 -3.93 29.97
N TYR A 193 3.85 -3.87 29.67
CA TYR A 193 4.91 -4.16 30.65
C TYR A 193 5.95 -3.07 30.88
N ASP A 194 6.06 -2.00 30.06
CA ASP A 194 7.24 -1.11 30.07
C ASP A 194 6.94 0.42 30.16
N ASP A 195 5.70 0.80 30.48
CA ASP A 195 5.24 2.21 30.53
C ASP A 195 6.06 3.13 31.46
N VAL A 196 6.75 2.57 32.46
CA VAL A 196 7.55 3.34 33.43
C VAL A 196 8.93 3.73 32.89
N ARG A 197 9.52 2.94 31.98
CA ARG A 197 10.80 3.30 31.32
C ARG A 197 10.60 4.28 30.17
N TYR A 198 9.45 4.22 29.52
CA TYR A 198 9.11 5.07 28.37
C TYR A 198 9.05 6.56 28.71
N LEU A 199 8.58 6.93 29.92
CA LEU A 199 8.41 8.34 30.31
C LEU A 199 9.72 9.13 30.50
N THR A 200 10.86 8.47 30.70
CA THR A 200 12.14 9.15 31.03
C THR A 200 13.14 9.23 29.88
N LEU A 201 12.95 8.45 28.81
CA LEU A 201 13.85 8.42 27.64
C LEU A 201 13.40 9.35 26.50
N TRP A 202 12.08 9.57 26.35
CA TRP A 202 11.51 10.42 25.29
C TRP A 202 11.89 11.90 25.41
N GLU A 203 12.24 12.38 26.60
CA GLU A 203 12.65 13.78 26.78
C GLU A 203 14.03 14.08 26.18
N LYS A 204 14.89 13.08 25.95
CA LYS A 204 16.27 13.30 25.46
C LYS A 204 16.52 12.79 24.04
N GLU A 205 15.55 12.11 23.43
CA GLU A 205 15.71 11.62 22.06
C GLU A 205 15.69 12.79 21.05
N PRO A 206 16.62 12.80 20.08
CA PRO A 206 16.51 13.69 18.94
C PRO A 206 15.22 13.37 18.18
N LEU A 207 14.62 14.36 17.51
CA LEU A 207 13.59 14.08 16.52
C LEU A 207 14.13 13.06 15.53
N GLU A 208 13.29 12.08 15.18
CA GLU A 208 13.60 11.17 14.09
C GLU A 208 13.85 11.95 12.79
N ASP A 209 14.58 11.33 11.86
CA ASP A 209 14.80 11.91 10.54
C ASP A 209 13.51 11.89 9.72
N LEU A 210 12.72 12.94 9.90
CA LEU A 210 11.41 13.13 9.26
C LEU A 210 11.54 13.11 7.74
N GLU A 211 12.61 13.70 7.20
CA GLU A 211 12.84 13.74 5.76
C GLU A 211 13.10 12.34 5.20
N ALA A 212 13.97 11.56 5.86
CA ALA A 212 14.21 10.18 5.48
C ALA A 212 12.94 9.30 5.62
N ASN A 213 12.16 9.50 6.68
CA ASN A 213 10.93 8.76 6.91
C ASN A 213 9.87 9.05 5.84
N ILE A 214 9.70 10.32 5.44
CA ILE A 214 8.81 10.70 4.33
C ILE A 214 9.34 10.16 3.00
N ALA A 215 10.65 10.21 2.74
CA ALA A 215 11.23 9.65 1.53
C ALA A 215 10.98 8.13 1.42
N ASP A 216 11.09 7.39 2.52
CA ASP A 216 10.74 5.98 2.56
C ASP A 216 9.25 5.74 2.28
N LEU A 217 8.36 6.56 2.84
CA LEU A 217 6.93 6.51 2.54
C LEU A 217 6.63 6.76 1.06
N ASP A 218 7.34 7.70 0.44
CA ASP A 218 7.20 8.01 -0.98
C ASP A 218 7.60 6.83 -1.87
N GLU A 219 8.71 6.18 -1.55
CA GLU A 219 9.16 4.96 -2.22
C GLU A 219 8.15 3.81 -2.06
N GLY A 220 7.60 3.64 -0.85
CA GLY A 220 6.58 2.62 -0.61
C GLY A 220 5.23 2.94 -1.28
N TYR A 221 4.85 4.21 -1.37
CA TYR A 221 3.70 4.69 -2.13
C TYR A 221 3.87 4.39 -3.63
N ALA A 222 5.04 4.71 -4.18
CA ALA A 222 5.39 4.42 -5.56
C ALA A 222 5.34 2.91 -5.85
N MET A 223 5.89 2.09 -4.95
CA MET A 223 5.86 0.62 -5.09
C MET A 223 4.42 0.09 -5.15
N VAL A 224 3.54 0.55 -4.25
CA VAL A 224 2.12 0.16 -4.22
C VAL A 224 1.43 0.55 -5.51
N SER A 225 1.63 1.80 -5.95
CA SER A 225 1.03 2.35 -7.16
C SER A 225 1.43 1.54 -8.40
N HIS A 226 2.73 1.30 -8.59
CA HIS A 226 3.25 0.48 -9.68
C HIS A 226 2.74 -0.96 -9.63
N SER A 227 2.76 -1.58 -8.45
CA SER A 227 2.31 -2.96 -8.27
C SER A 227 0.84 -3.12 -8.62
N LEU A 228 -0.03 -2.21 -8.15
CA LEU A 228 -1.44 -2.19 -8.49
C LEU A 228 -1.64 -2.06 -10.00
N ARG A 229 -0.98 -1.09 -10.64
CA ARG A 229 -1.12 -0.87 -12.08
C ARG A 229 -0.71 -2.10 -12.89
N HIS A 230 0.49 -2.62 -12.67
CA HIS A 230 0.99 -3.77 -13.43
C HIS A 230 0.14 -5.03 -13.21
N SER A 231 -0.20 -5.35 -11.95
CA SER A 231 -1.02 -6.50 -11.64
C SER A 231 -2.41 -6.39 -12.24
N LEU A 232 -3.12 -5.27 -12.03
CA LEU A 232 -4.49 -5.12 -12.50
C LEU A 232 -4.58 -5.05 -14.03
N SER A 233 -3.64 -4.37 -14.71
CA SER A 233 -3.56 -4.40 -16.17
C SER A 233 -3.35 -5.81 -16.71
N TYR A 234 -2.46 -6.59 -16.09
CA TYR A 234 -2.25 -7.99 -16.46
C TYR A 234 -3.50 -8.84 -16.24
N LEU A 235 -4.15 -8.70 -15.08
CA LEU A 235 -5.38 -9.43 -14.76
C LEU A 235 -6.51 -9.10 -15.73
N MET A 236 -6.69 -7.82 -16.12
CA MET A 236 -7.67 -7.44 -17.13
C MET A 236 -7.39 -8.09 -18.50
N LYS A 237 -6.12 -8.10 -18.95
CA LYS A 237 -5.71 -8.79 -20.18
C LYS A 237 -6.08 -10.29 -20.13
N ARG A 238 -5.85 -10.96 -19.00
CA ARG A 238 -6.23 -12.38 -18.82
C ARG A 238 -7.75 -12.61 -18.86
N MET A 239 -8.54 -11.68 -18.33
CA MET A 239 -10.01 -11.75 -18.41
C MET A 239 -10.48 -11.65 -19.86
N GLU A 240 -9.87 -10.77 -20.65
CA GLU A 240 -10.18 -10.58 -22.07
C GLU A 240 -9.74 -11.78 -22.93
N GLU A 241 -8.57 -12.36 -22.67
CA GLU A 241 -8.09 -13.58 -23.35
C GLU A 241 -9.03 -14.77 -23.10
N THR A 242 -9.46 -14.94 -21.84
CA THR A 242 -10.42 -15.98 -21.46
C THR A 242 -11.77 -15.80 -22.17
N ARG A 243 -12.17 -14.55 -22.44
CA ARG A 243 -13.37 -14.22 -23.21
C ARG A 243 -13.22 -14.54 -24.71
N ALA A 244 -12.01 -14.43 -25.25
CA ALA A 244 -11.72 -14.69 -26.65
C ALA A 244 -11.51 -16.18 -26.98
N GLY A 245 -11.71 -17.09 -26.02
CA GLY A 245 -11.53 -18.53 -26.22
C GLY A 245 -10.07 -18.96 -26.35
N LYS A 246 -9.10 -18.09 -26.03
CA LYS A 246 -7.69 -18.46 -25.99
C LYS A 246 -7.42 -19.15 -24.66
N GLU A 247 -6.96 -20.42 -24.71
CA GLU A 247 -6.54 -21.12 -23.50
C GLU A 247 -5.43 -20.33 -22.78
N PRO A 248 -5.47 -20.25 -21.45
CA PRO A 248 -4.42 -19.57 -20.70
C PRO A 248 -3.11 -20.35 -20.84
N GLY A 249 -2.18 -19.82 -21.64
CA GLY A 249 -0.79 -20.26 -21.65
C GLY A 249 -0.26 -20.29 -20.21
N ALA A 250 0.26 -21.46 -19.83
CA ALA A 250 0.87 -21.77 -18.54
C ALA A 250 2.21 -21.03 -18.37
#